data_AF-A0A7K4UB19-F1
#
_entry.id   AF-A0A7K4UB19-F1
#
_cell.length_a   1.000
_cell.length_b   1.000
_cell.length_c   1.000
_cell.angle_alpha   90.00
_cell.angle_beta   90.00
_cell.angle_gamma   90.00
#
_symmetry.space_group_name_H-M   'P 1'
#
loop_
_entity.id
_entity.type
_entity.pdbx_description
1 polymer ?
#
loop_
_entity_poly.entity_id
_entity_poly.type
_entity_poly.pdbx_seq_one_letter_code
_entity_poly.pdbx_strand_id
1 'polypeptide(L)'
;SELIRGFLLSGMPCPSSCPPGLLALMAPGLALMATFSLPSQAGDRRALPVEKPPGVKGRTLILLDVNTKSPVRIISENFLSLQLDPSIIHDGWLDFLSSRRLVTLARGLAPAFLRFAGKRTDFLQFHNVKNPAKSRGGPGPDYYLKNIVRSDIALDKQKGCKIAQHPDIMLELQREKAAQMHLVLLKEQFSNTYSNLTLTARSLDKLYNFADCSGLHLIFALNALRRNPNNSWNSSNALSLLKYSASKKYNISWELGNEPNNYRTLVGRSVNGSQLGKDYTQLRSLLQLIRTYSRAHLYGPNIGRPRKNVIAFLEGFMKVAGGTVDAVTWQHYYIDGRVAKVTDFLKTRLLDTLSDQIRKIQKVVNTYTPGKKIWLEGVGMTSAGGMNNLSDSYAAGFLWLNTLGLLASQGIDVVVRHSFLDHGHNHLVDQNFNPLPDYWLSLLYKRLIGPKVLAIHVAGLQRKPRPGRVIRDKLRIYAHCTSYHNHNYVRGSITLYIINLHRSRKKIKLAGTLRDKIVHQYLLQPYGKDGLHSKSVQLNGQPLAMVDDGTLPELKPRPLRAGRTLVIPPLTMSFYVVKNVNALACRYR
;
A
#
# COMPACT_ATOMS: atom_id res chain seq x y z
N SER A 1 11.87 35.99 -26.84
CA SER A 1 11.56 36.77 -28.04
C SER A 1 10.71 35.91 -28.95
N GLU A 2 9.47 36.34 -29.14
CA GLU A 2 8.51 35.99 -30.20
C GLU A 2 8.43 34.55 -30.71
N LEU A 3 7.52 33.76 -30.13
CA LEU A 3 6.38 33.14 -30.82
C LEU A 3 5.46 32.58 -29.74
N ILE A 4 4.14 32.57 -29.99
CA ILE A 4 3.03 32.23 -29.06
C ILE A 4 2.47 33.45 -28.31
N ARG A 5 1.85 34.36 -29.08
CA ARG A 5 0.69 35.15 -28.65
C ARG A 5 -0.20 35.35 -29.87
N GLY A 6 -1.39 34.76 -29.84
CA GLY A 6 -2.39 34.97 -30.88
C GLY A 6 -3.24 33.74 -31.11
N PHE A 7 -4.15 33.45 -30.18
CA PHE A 7 -5.44 32.80 -30.45
C PHE A 7 -6.35 32.97 -29.22
N LEU A 8 -6.76 34.21 -29.00
CA LEU A 8 -7.96 34.57 -28.25
C LEU A 8 -8.59 35.75 -29.01
N LEU A 9 -9.90 35.64 -29.28
CA LEU A 9 -10.86 36.66 -29.74
C LEU A 9 -11.09 36.82 -31.26
N SER A 10 -12.19 36.23 -31.73
CA SER A 10 -13.18 36.70 -32.75
C SER A 10 -13.86 35.44 -33.35
N GLY A 11 -15.17 35.20 -33.36
CA GLY A 11 -16.30 36.09 -33.64
C GLY A 11 -16.95 35.67 -34.98
N MET A 12 -17.93 34.75 -34.91
CA MET A 12 -19.09 34.41 -35.81
C MET A 12 -19.13 34.79 -37.31
N PRO A 13 -19.81 34.01 -38.21
CA PRO A 13 -21.28 34.02 -38.29
C PRO A 13 -22.02 32.71 -38.71
N CYS A 14 -23.31 32.64 -38.34
CA CYS A 14 -24.33 31.70 -38.83
C CYS A 14 -25.04 32.23 -40.08
N PRO A 15 -25.66 31.37 -40.93
CA PRO A 15 -26.67 31.78 -41.89
C PRO A 15 -28.10 31.55 -41.37
N SER A 16 -28.98 32.46 -41.76
CA SER A 16 -30.40 32.60 -41.41
C SER A 16 -31.33 32.14 -42.54
N SER A 17 -32.47 31.53 -42.19
CA SER A 17 -33.74 31.68 -42.91
C SER A 17 -34.93 31.28 -42.01
N CYS A 18 -35.80 32.26 -41.73
CA CYS A 18 -37.12 32.20 -41.06
C CYS A 18 -38.24 31.96 -42.13
N PRO A 19 -39.58 31.88 -41.87
CA PRO A 19 -40.40 32.63 -40.86
C PRO A 19 -41.67 31.85 -40.33
N PRO A 20 -42.80 32.47 -39.83
CA PRO A 20 -43.01 33.03 -38.48
C PRO A 20 -44.40 32.69 -37.81
N GLY A 21 -44.66 33.20 -36.60
CA GLY A 21 -46.02 33.40 -36.02
C GLY A 21 -46.12 33.22 -34.49
N LEU A 22 -45.86 34.25 -33.66
CA LEU A 22 -46.76 35.30 -33.08
C LEU A 22 -47.19 35.04 -31.61
N LEU A 23 -46.94 36.08 -30.79
CA LEU A 23 -47.58 36.50 -29.51
C LEU A 23 -47.23 35.70 -28.23
N ALA A 24 -46.44 36.24 -27.27
CA ALA A 24 -46.75 37.30 -26.29
C ALA A 24 -47.82 36.86 -25.27
N LEU A 25 -47.77 37.08 -23.95
CA LEU A 25 -46.86 37.72 -22.98
C LEU A 25 -47.53 37.49 -21.59
N MET A 26 -46.77 37.70 -20.51
CA MET A 26 -47.21 37.98 -19.12
C MET A 26 -47.55 36.85 -18.13
N ALA A 27 -46.72 36.80 -17.07
CA ALA A 27 -47.01 36.37 -15.69
C ALA A 27 -47.87 37.46 -14.95
N PRO A 28 -48.10 37.48 -13.60
CA PRO A 28 -47.66 36.59 -12.51
C PRO A 28 -48.69 36.31 -11.36
N GLY A 29 -48.34 35.35 -10.48
CA GLY A 29 -48.25 35.49 -9.01
C GLY A 29 -49.46 35.75 -8.07
N LEU A 30 -49.52 34.91 -7.00
CA LEU A 30 -50.06 35.15 -5.62
C LEU A 30 -51.61 35.19 -5.48
N ALA A 31 -52.30 34.70 -4.44
CA ALA A 31 -52.00 34.26 -3.08
C ALA A 31 -53.17 33.44 -2.48
N LEU A 32 -52.90 32.75 -1.36
CA LEU A 32 -53.73 32.45 -0.18
C LEU A 32 -55.24 32.11 -0.32
N MET A 33 -55.66 31.06 0.40
CA MET A 33 -56.48 31.20 1.62
C MET A 33 -56.68 29.83 2.29
N ALA A 34 -56.54 29.83 3.62
CA ALA A 34 -56.93 28.76 4.52
C ALA A 34 -58.25 29.13 5.21
N THR A 35 -58.95 28.12 5.71
CA THR A 35 -59.57 28.02 7.06
C THR A 35 -61.05 27.58 7.14
N PHE A 36 -61.32 26.79 8.21
CA PHE A 36 -62.56 26.55 8.97
C PHE A 36 -63.71 25.72 8.32
N SER A 37 -64.50 24.87 9.00
CA SER A 37 -64.43 24.02 10.21
C SER A 37 -65.83 23.38 10.47
N LEU A 38 -65.89 22.05 10.77
CA LEU A 38 -66.86 21.29 11.63
C LEU A 38 -68.39 21.29 11.29
N PRO A 39 -69.30 20.44 11.89
CA PRO A 39 -69.16 19.28 12.79
C PRO A 39 -70.14 18.05 12.56
N SER A 40 -70.06 17.06 13.48
CA SER A 40 -71.05 16.03 13.89
C SER A 40 -71.01 14.69 13.09
N GLN A 41 -71.12 13.48 13.65
CA GLN A 41 -71.79 13.00 14.86
C GLN A 41 -71.20 11.65 15.35
N ALA A 42 -71.65 11.21 16.53
CA ALA A 42 -71.18 10.12 17.38
C ALA A 42 -71.33 8.67 16.86
N GLY A 43 -70.50 7.75 17.40
CA GLY A 43 -70.78 6.31 17.39
C GLY A 43 -69.60 5.39 17.72
N ASP A 44 -69.70 4.74 18.88
CA ASP A 44 -69.10 3.47 19.31
C ASP A 44 -67.63 3.30 19.77
N ARG A 45 -67.55 2.91 21.04
CA ARG A 45 -66.37 2.44 21.77
C ARG A 45 -65.93 1.06 21.26
N ARG A 46 -64.69 0.96 20.77
CA ARG A 46 -63.89 -0.27 20.79
C ARG A 46 -62.57 -0.01 21.50
N ALA A 47 -62.18 -0.95 22.37
CA ALA A 47 -61.00 -0.89 23.20
C ALA A 47 -59.71 -0.68 22.38
N LEU A 48 -58.91 0.30 22.79
CA LEU A 48 -57.57 0.56 22.26
C LEU A 48 -56.62 -0.57 22.67
N PRO A 49 -55.82 -1.15 21.74
CA PRO A 49 -54.64 -1.89 22.11
C PRO A 49 -53.60 -0.92 22.65
N VAL A 50 -53.10 -1.19 23.86
CA VAL A 50 -51.93 -0.50 24.43
C VAL A 50 -50.76 -0.66 23.46
N GLU A 51 -50.34 0.44 22.83
CA GLU A 51 -49.10 0.49 22.08
C GLU A 51 -47.94 0.17 23.02
N LYS A 52 -47.24 -0.94 22.75
CA LYS A 52 -45.89 -1.14 23.28
C LYS A 52 -45.02 0.01 22.76
N PRO A 53 -44.24 0.68 23.62
CA PRO A 53 -43.36 1.75 23.15
C PRO A 53 -42.39 1.18 22.09
N PRO A 54 -42.07 1.95 21.04
CA PRO A 54 -41.18 1.50 19.98
C PRO A 54 -39.86 1.09 20.61
N GLY A 55 -39.53 -0.19 20.43
CA GLY A 55 -38.40 -0.84 21.07
C GLY A 55 -37.16 0.03 21.02
N VAL A 56 -36.64 0.36 22.22
CA VAL A 56 -35.29 0.86 22.40
C VAL A 56 -34.40 -0.10 21.64
N LYS A 57 -33.86 0.32 20.47
CA LYS A 57 -32.87 -0.44 19.72
C LYS A 57 -31.72 -0.71 20.67
N GLY A 58 -31.71 -1.90 21.28
CA GLY A 58 -30.76 -2.29 22.31
C GLY A 58 -29.37 -1.99 21.81
N ARG A 59 -28.70 -1.04 22.47
CA ARG A 59 -27.32 -0.64 22.14
C ARG A 59 -26.47 -1.89 22.27
N THR A 60 -26.09 -2.49 21.14
CA THR A 60 -25.35 -3.74 21.16
C THR A 60 -23.96 -3.50 21.74
N LEU A 61 -23.78 -3.89 23.00
CA LEU A 61 -22.47 -3.99 23.62
C LEU A 61 -21.75 -5.20 23.03
N ILE A 62 -20.52 -5.00 22.58
CA ILE A 62 -19.68 -6.07 22.04
C ILE A 62 -18.69 -6.46 23.14
N LEU A 63 -18.65 -7.73 23.52
CA LEU A 63 -17.64 -8.28 24.41
C LEU A 63 -16.50 -8.85 23.56
N LEU A 64 -15.27 -8.41 23.84
CA LEU A 64 -14.07 -8.77 23.09
C LEU A 64 -13.06 -9.43 24.01
N ASP A 65 -12.66 -10.65 23.68
CA ASP A 65 -11.56 -11.38 24.31
C ASP A 65 -10.52 -11.80 23.25
N VAL A 66 -9.30 -12.09 23.70
CA VAL A 66 -8.19 -12.50 22.84
C VAL A 66 -7.53 -13.73 23.44
N ASN A 67 -7.20 -14.72 22.61
CA ASN A 67 -6.39 -15.85 23.04
C ASN A 67 -4.97 -15.37 23.35
N THR A 68 -4.59 -15.44 24.63
CA THR A 68 -3.28 -14.99 25.12
C THR A 68 -2.28 -16.13 25.32
N LYS A 69 -2.69 -17.39 25.07
CA LYS A 69 -1.87 -18.58 25.32
C LYS A 69 -0.90 -18.86 24.18
N SER A 70 -1.36 -18.82 22.93
CA SER A 70 -0.55 -19.12 21.75
C SER A 70 -0.89 -18.20 20.58
N PRO A 71 0.11 -17.87 19.73
CA PRO A 71 -0.17 -17.19 18.46
C PRO A 71 -0.86 -18.14 17.48
N VAL A 72 -1.77 -17.60 16.67
CA VAL A 72 -2.36 -18.31 15.54
C VAL A 72 -1.33 -18.45 14.43
N ARG A 73 -0.53 -17.39 14.23
CA ARG A 73 0.52 -17.31 13.21
C ARG A 73 1.65 -16.40 13.68
N ILE A 74 2.82 -16.58 13.08
CA ILE A 74 3.97 -15.69 13.22
C ILE A 74 4.33 -15.24 11.80
N ILE A 75 4.23 -13.93 11.58
CA ILE A 75 4.59 -13.27 10.31
C ILE A 75 6.02 -12.71 10.41
N SER A 76 6.57 -12.28 9.27
CA SER A 76 7.90 -11.66 9.22
C SER A 76 7.94 -10.35 10.02
N GLU A 77 9.09 -10.02 10.57
CA GLU A 77 9.36 -8.67 11.12
C GLU A 77 9.30 -7.60 10.03
N ASN A 78 9.62 -8.00 8.80
CA ASN A 78 9.49 -7.18 7.59
C ASN A 78 8.09 -7.26 6.99
N PHE A 79 7.06 -7.68 7.74
CA PHE A 79 5.72 -7.93 7.21
C PHE A 79 5.21 -6.77 6.35
N LEU A 80 5.14 -5.55 6.90
CA LEU A 80 4.84 -4.36 6.11
C LEU A 80 6.12 -3.86 5.44
N SER A 81 6.19 -3.98 4.12
CA SER A 81 7.33 -3.63 3.27
C SER A 81 6.93 -2.67 2.14
N LEU A 82 7.90 -2.16 1.41
CA LEU A 82 7.76 -1.01 0.51
C LEU A 82 8.18 -1.34 -0.92
N GLN A 83 7.52 -0.75 -1.91
CA GLN A 83 7.92 -0.83 -3.32
C GLN A 83 8.37 0.54 -3.85
N LEU A 84 9.39 0.53 -4.71
CA LEU A 84 9.75 1.60 -5.62
C LEU A 84 9.67 1.07 -7.06
N ASP A 85 8.93 1.76 -7.93
CA ASP A 85 8.83 1.38 -9.35
C ASP A 85 10.08 1.85 -10.12
N PRO A 86 10.64 1.05 -11.04
CA PRO A 86 11.74 1.47 -11.90
C PRO A 86 11.49 2.71 -12.75
N SER A 87 10.24 3.17 -12.89
CA SER A 87 9.89 4.46 -13.48
C SER A 87 10.71 5.63 -12.93
N ILE A 88 11.10 5.59 -11.65
CA ILE A 88 11.90 6.65 -10.99
C ILE A 88 13.31 6.83 -11.56
N ILE A 89 13.79 5.94 -12.42
CA ILE A 89 15.08 6.08 -13.11
C ILE A 89 15.04 7.22 -14.13
N HIS A 90 13.86 7.55 -14.67
CA HIS A 90 13.76 8.65 -15.62
C HIS A 90 14.11 10.01 -15.00
N ASP A 91 14.66 10.88 -15.84
CA ASP A 91 14.91 12.31 -15.57
C ASP A 91 15.73 12.60 -14.30
N GLY A 92 16.43 11.61 -13.77
CA GLY A 92 17.24 11.72 -12.55
C GLY A 92 16.42 11.72 -11.25
N TRP A 93 15.18 11.23 -11.26
CA TRP A 93 14.32 11.18 -10.06
C TRP A 93 14.93 10.35 -8.91
N LEU A 94 15.72 9.33 -9.27
CA LEU A 94 16.50 8.53 -8.32
C LEU A 94 17.45 9.37 -7.45
N ASP A 95 17.89 10.54 -7.93
CA ASP A 95 18.79 11.42 -7.18
C ASP A 95 18.12 11.96 -5.92
N PHE A 96 16.80 12.09 -5.94
CA PHE A 96 16.06 12.59 -4.79
C PHE A 96 15.96 11.59 -3.64
N LEU A 97 16.28 10.31 -3.86
CA LEU A 97 16.38 9.34 -2.76
C LEU A 97 17.42 9.74 -1.71
N SER A 98 18.34 10.63 -2.05
CA SER A 98 19.29 11.24 -1.11
C SER A 98 18.70 12.32 -0.21
N SER A 99 17.42 12.68 -0.38
CA SER A 99 16.70 13.62 0.47
C SER A 99 16.66 13.17 1.93
N ARG A 100 17.04 14.05 2.86
CA ARG A 100 16.93 13.81 4.29
C ARG A 100 15.52 13.47 4.70
N ARG A 101 14.53 14.17 4.15
CA ARG A 101 13.11 13.93 4.42
C ARG A 101 12.68 12.52 4.01
N LEU A 102 13.04 12.08 2.80
CA LEU A 102 12.72 10.73 2.34
C LEU A 102 13.41 9.65 3.17
N VAL A 103 14.70 9.83 3.49
CA VAL A 103 15.44 8.87 4.32
C VAL A 103 14.81 8.78 5.73
N THR A 104 14.44 9.91 6.34
CA THR A 104 13.73 9.94 7.63
C THR A 104 12.41 9.18 7.57
N LEU A 105 11.61 9.41 6.52
CA LEU A 105 10.33 8.73 6.32
C LEU A 105 10.53 7.22 6.11
N ALA A 106 11.51 6.82 5.30
CA ALA A 106 11.84 5.42 5.06
C ALA A 106 12.33 4.71 6.34
N ARG A 107 13.21 5.35 7.12
CA ARG A 107 13.65 4.87 8.45
C ARG A 107 12.49 4.67 9.41
N GLY A 108 11.46 5.52 9.32
CA GLY A 108 10.24 5.39 10.11
C GLY A 108 9.55 4.04 9.95
N LEU A 109 9.70 3.41 8.78
CA LEU A 109 9.05 2.16 8.40
C LEU A 109 9.97 0.93 8.51
N ALA A 110 11.23 1.10 8.93
CA ALA A 110 12.13 0.00 9.22
C ALA A 110 11.71 -0.81 10.47
N PRO A 111 12.03 -2.11 10.56
CA PRO A 111 12.67 -2.93 9.52
C PRO A 111 11.68 -3.31 8.42
N ALA A 112 12.10 -3.28 7.16
CA ALA A 112 11.25 -3.61 6.02
C ALA A 112 12.09 -3.99 4.79
N PHE A 113 11.47 -4.68 3.83
CA PHE A 113 12.01 -4.82 2.49
C PHE A 113 11.72 -3.56 1.66
N LEU A 114 12.64 -3.21 0.78
CA LEU A 114 12.43 -2.28 -0.32
C LEU A 114 12.51 -3.05 -1.63
N ARG A 115 11.36 -3.33 -2.25
CA ARG A 115 11.28 -4.01 -3.54
C ARG A 115 11.41 -3.00 -4.67
N PHE A 116 12.49 -3.08 -5.44
CA PHE A 116 12.67 -2.29 -6.65
C PHE A 116 12.17 -3.07 -7.86
N ALA A 117 10.89 -2.87 -8.18
CA ALA A 117 10.17 -3.60 -9.21
C ALA A 117 8.85 -2.91 -9.55
N GLY A 118 8.30 -3.24 -10.71
CA GLY A 118 7.09 -2.63 -11.28
C GLY A 118 6.91 -2.98 -12.75
N LYS A 119 6.01 -2.29 -13.46
CA LYS A 119 5.71 -2.61 -14.88
C LYS A 119 6.93 -2.49 -15.79
N ARG A 120 7.87 -1.61 -15.43
CA ARG A 120 9.10 -1.33 -16.20
C ARG A 120 10.28 -2.26 -15.86
N THR A 121 10.11 -3.21 -14.93
CA THR A 121 11.15 -4.19 -14.56
C THR A 121 11.71 -4.90 -15.78
N ASP A 122 10.82 -5.37 -16.66
CA ASP A 122 11.16 -6.19 -17.82
C ASP A 122 11.62 -5.39 -19.04
N PHE A 123 11.80 -4.08 -18.87
CA PHE A 123 12.39 -3.17 -19.85
C PHE A 123 13.71 -2.60 -19.37
N LEU A 124 14.15 -2.96 -18.16
CA LEU A 124 15.38 -2.48 -17.55
C LEU A 124 16.60 -3.23 -18.12
N GLN A 125 17.66 -2.49 -18.40
CA GLN A 125 18.94 -3.00 -18.88
C GLN A 125 20.08 -2.38 -18.08
N PHE A 126 20.93 -3.20 -17.47
CA PHE A 126 22.08 -2.71 -16.73
C PHE A 126 23.25 -2.41 -17.67
N HIS A 127 23.74 -1.18 -17.67
CA HIS A 127 24.93 -0.76 -18.41
C HIS A 127 26.02 -0.27 -17.44
N ASN A 128 27.11 -1.02 -17.38
CA ASN A 128 28.29 -0.64 -16.61
C ASN A 128 29.23 0.21 -17.48
N VAL A 129 28.90 1.50 -17.62
CA VAL A 129 29.72 2.43 -18.40
C VAL A 129 30.94 2.84 -17.57
N LYS A 130 32.15 2.42 -17.98
CA LYS A 130 33.42 2.83 -17.34
C LYS A 130 33.69 4.35 -17.44
N ASN A 131 32.99 5.07 -18.34
CA ASN A 131 33.13 6.51 -18.52
C ASN A 131 31.85 7.15 -19.12
N PRO A 132 30.99 7.81 -18.30
CA PRO A 132 29.73 8.40 -18.76
C PRO A 132 29.88 9.49 -19.84
N ALA A 133 31.05 10.14 -19.94
CA ALA A 133 31.25 11.31 -20.79
C ALA A 133 31.41 11.02 -22.30
N LYS A 134 31.60 9.75 -22.72
CA LYS A 134 31.92 9.41 -24.12
C LYS A 134 30.80 8.78 -24.94
N SER A 135 29.66 8.45 -24.33
CA SER A 135 28.50 7.84 -25.01
C SER A 135 27.46 8.92 -25.34
N ARG A 136 27.59 9.50 -26.54
CA ARG A 136 26.97 10.74 -27.04
C ARG A 136 25.44 10.83 -27.01
N GLY A 137 24.94 12.07 -26.84
CA GLY A 137 23.60 12.49 -27.29
C GLY A 137 22.89 13.55 -26.43
N GLY A 138 23.55 14.68 -26.12
CA GLY A 138 22.98 15.78 -25.33
C GLY A 138 23.32 15.73 -23.84
N PRO A 139 23.28 16.87 -23.11
CA PRO A 139 23.52 16.89 -21.68
C PRO A 139 22.40 16.11 -20.96
N GLY A 140 22.70 14.88 -20.53
CA GLY A 140 21.83 14.16 -19.62
C GLY A 140 21.66 14.92 -18.30
N PRO A 141 20.65 14.60 -17.46
CA PRO A 141 20.41 15.29 -16.19
C PRO A 141 21.63 15.29 -15.23
N ASP A 142 22.60 14.39 -15.45
CA ASP A 142 23.91 14.38 -14.79
C ASP A 142 24.78 15.62 -15.08
N TYR A 143 24.60 16.32 -16.21
CA TYR A 143 25.39 17.50 -16.57
C TYR A 143 25.07 18.69 -15.67
N TYR A 144 23.79 18.88 -15.32
CA TYR A 144 23.34 20.01 -14.49
C TYR A 144 23.61 19.80 -12.99
N LEU A 145 23.72 18.55 -12.52
CA LEU A 145 23.95 18.26 -11.09
C LEU A 145 25.42 18.08 -10.70
N LYS A 146 26.32 17.78 -11.65
CA LYS A 146 27.75 17.62 -11.36
C LYS A 146 28.42 18.88 -10.83
N ASN A 147 27.93 20.06 -11.21
CA ASN A 147 28.56 21.34 -10.85
C ASN A 147 27.86 22.06 -9.67
N ILE A 148 26.73 21.55 -9.15
CA ILE A 148 25.93 22.27 -8.15
C ILE A 148 25.70 21.46 -6.86
N VAL A 149 25.57 20.12 -6.90
CA VAL A 149 25.20 19.34 -5.70
C VAL A 149 25.95 18.00 -5.66
N ARG A 150 26.73 17.75 -4.61
CA ARG A 150 27.17 16.39 -4.22
C ARG A 150 25.93 15.61 -3.74
N SER A 151 25.18 15.01 -4.66
CA SER A 151 23.93 14.28 -4.42
C SER A 151 24.12 12.82 -3.97
N ASP A 152 25.32 12.47 -3.50
CA ASP A 152 25.65 11.09 -3.17
C ASP A 152 25.39 10.83 -1.68
N ILE A 153 24.50 9.88 -1.38
CA ILE A 153 24.48 9.23 -0.06
C ILE A 153 25.79 8.45 0.05
N ALA A 154 26.72 8.92 0.87
CA ALA A 154 27.97 8.21 1.12
C ALA A 154 27.79 7.24 2.29
N LEU A 155 27.87 5.95 2.00
CA LEU A 155 28.02 4.91 3.02
C LEU A 155 29.47 4.96 3.55
N ASP A 156 29.64 5.57 4.72
CA ASP A 156 30.88 5.45 5.49
C ASP A 156 30.66 4.40 6.60
N LYS A 157 31.32 3.24 6.48
CA LYS A 157 31.18 2.13 7.43
C LYS A 157 31.66 2.47 8.85
N GLN A 158 32.46 3.54 9.01
CA GLN A 158 32.97 3.98 10.31
C GLN A 158 32.18 5.16 10.89
N LYS A 159 31.57 6.01 10.05
CA LYS A 159 30.84 7.23 10.49
C LYS A 159 29.32 7.18 10.29
N GLY A 160 28.78 6.07 9.79
CA GLY A 160 27.36 5.92 9.48
C GLY A 160 26.96 6.63 8.18
N CYS A 161 25.66 6.64 7.88
CA CYS A 161 25.13 7.23 6.66
C CYS A 161 25.18 8.76 6.68
N LYS A 162 26.00 9.34 5.81
CA LYS A 162 25.99 10.79 5.55
C LYS A 162 24.94 11.10 4.51
N ILE A 163 23.87 11.74 4.96
CA ILE A 163 22.79 12.21 4.10
C ILE A 163 23.20 13.58 3.56
N ALA A 164 23.10 13.77 2.25
CA ALA A 164 23.34 15.06 1.63
C ALA A 164 22.27 16.08 2.08
N GLN A 165 22.71 17.31 2.39
CA GLN A 165 21.78 18.43 2.51
C GLN A 165 21.55 18.99 1.11
N HIS A 166 20.29 19.04 0.69
CA HIS A 166 19.92 19.60 -0.61
C HIS A 166 19.46 21.05 -0.42
N PRO A 167 19.90 21.99 -1.28
CA PRO A 167 19.33 23.33 -1.31
C PRO A 167 17.87 23.30 -1.79
N ASP A 168 17.05 24.25 -1.38
CA ASP A 168 15.61 24.31 -1.71
C ASP A 168 15.32 24.30 -3.22
N ILE A 169 16.25 24.83 -4.04
CA ILE A 169 16.22 24.80 -5.51
C ILE A 169 16.09 23.36 -6.05
N MET A 170 16.64 22.36 -5.35
CA MET A 170 16.50 20.95 -5.73
C MET A 170 15.04 20.47 -5.62
N LEU A 171 14.27 20.98 -4.66
CA LEU A 171 12.87 20.63 -4.49
C LEU A 171 11.99 21.25 -5.59
N GLU A 172 12.34 22.44 -6.08
CA GLU A 172 11.67 23.05 -7.24
C GLU A 172 11.96 22.26 -8.53
N LEU A 173 13.24 21.95 -8.78
CA LEU A 173 13.64 21.12 -9.92
C LEU A 173 12.98 19.73 -9.87
N GLN A 174 12.83 19.18 -8.67
CA GLN A 174 12.10 17.94 -8.46
C GLN A 174 10.65 18.05 -8.90
N ARG A 175 9.93 19.09 -8.48
CA ARG A 175 8.52 19.30 -8.81
C ARG A 175 8.32 19.42 -10.31
N GLU A 176 9.18 20.17 -10.98
CA GLU A 176 9.14 20.32 -12.43
C GLU A 176 9.30 18.96 -13.13
N LYS A 177 10.35 18.21 -12.77
CA LYS A 177 10.60 16.87 -13.31
C LYS A 177 9.48 15.87 -12.99
N ALA A 178 8.93 15.94 -11.79
CA ALA A 178 7.81 15.10 -11.35
C ALA A 178 6.58 15.29 -12.23
N ALA A 179 6.22 16.55 -12.50
CA ALA A 179 5.07 16.92 -13.31
C ALA A 179 5.23 16.47 -14.77
N GLN A 180 6.42 16.68 -15.35
CA GLN A 180 6.73 16.22 -16.71
C GLN A 180 6.64 14.68 -16.81
N MET A 181 7.23 13.95 -15.86
CA MET A 181 7.23 12.49 -15.87
C MET A 181 5.84 11.90 -15.65
N HIS A 182 4.98 12.54 -14.86
CA HIS A 182 3.60 12.09 -14.67
C HIS A 182 2.85 12.00 -16.02
N LEU A 183 3.04 12.96 -16.91
CA LEU A 183 2.43 12.94 -18.25
C LEU A 183 2.97 11.80 -19.13
N VAL A 184 4.29 11.55 -19.07
CA VAL A 184 4.93 10.44 -19.81
C VAL A 184 4.36 9.11 -19.34
N LEU A 185 4.32 8.87 -18.03
CA LEU A 185 3.83 7.61 -17.45
C LEU A 185 2.34 7.41 -17.70
N LEU A 186 1.53 8.47 -17.67
CA LEU A 186 0.13 8.38 -18.08
C LEU A 186 0.01 7.93 -19.54
N LYS A 187 0.76 8.54 -20.47
CA LYS A 187 0.74 8.15 -21.89
C LYS A 187 1.15 6.69 -22.10
N GLU A 188 2.20 6.23 -21.42
CA GLU A 188 2.63 4.83 -21.47
C GLU A 188 1.58 3.89 -20.89
N GLN A 189 0.94 4.29 -19.79
CA GLN A 189 -0.11 3.50 -19.16
C GLN A 189 -1.35 3.34 -20.05
N PHE A 190 -1.72 4.38 -20.82
CA PHE A 190 -2.84 4.30 -21.76
C PHE A 190 -2.48 3.52 -23.03
N SER A 191 -1.26 3.67 -23.53
CA SER A 191 -0.83 3.02 -24.78
C SER A 191 -0.32 1.59 -24.60
N ASN A 192 0.06 1.18 -23.38
CA ASN A 192 0.83 -0.04 -23.08
C ASN A 192 2.15 -0.15 -23.85
N THR A 193 2.69 0.97 -24.33
CA THR A 193 3.97 1.02 -25.03
C THR A 193 5.04 1.50 -24.05
N TYR A 194 6.06 0.66 -23.81
CA TYR A 194 7.14 0.96 -22.89
C TYR A 194 8.48 1.05 -23.63
N SER A 195 9.29 2.04 -23.25
CA SER A 195 10.66 2.18 -23.73
C SER A 195 11.64 1.43 -22.84
N ASN A 196 12.78 1.02 -23.41
CA ASN A 196 13.86 0.41 -22.64
C ASN A 196 14.44 1.43 -21.65
N LEU A 197 14.63 0.99 -20.41
CA LEU A 197 15.29 1.76 -19.35
C LEU A 197 16.73 1.31 -19.18
N THR A 198 17.65 2.25 -19.05
CA THR A 198 19.05 1.96 -18.72
C THR A 198 19.30 2.21 -17.24
N LEU A 199 19.73 1.19 -16.51
CA LEU A 199 20.27 1.31 -15.15
C LEU A 199 21.79 1.43 -15.21
N THR A 200 22.34 2.53 -14.70
CA THR A 200 23.79 2.70 -14.57
C THR A 200 24.31 2.14 -13.25
N ALA A 201 25.61 1.87 -13.19
CA ALA A 201 26.33 1.56 -11.95
C ALA A 201 26.06 2.59 -10.83
N ARG A 202 26.08 3.89 -11.16
CA ARG A 202 25.81 4.98 -10.21
C ARG A 202 24.37 4.95 -9.69
N SER A 203 23.40 4.70 -10.57
CA SER A 203 22.00 4.59 -10.18
C SER A 203 21.79 3.44 -9.20
N LEU A 204 22.40 2.28 -9.45
CA LEU A 204 22.34 1.14 -8.54
C LEU A 204 22.97 1.46 -7.18
N ASP A 205 24.10 2.16 -7.14
CA ASP A 205 24.73 2.61 -5.89
C ASP A 205 23.79 3.52 -5.09
N LYS A 206 23.11 4.49 -5.73
CA LYS A 206 22.15 5.38 -5.06
C LYS A 206 20.97 4.61 -4.46
N LEU A 207 20.40 3.67 -5.22
CA LEU A 207 19.29 2.83 -4.77
C LEU A 207 19.69 1.97 -3.56
N TYR A 208 20.84 1.31 -3.64
CA TYR A 208 21.33 0.47 -2.55
C TYR A 208 21.62 1.30 -1.30
N ASN A 209 22.31 2.43 -1.45
CA ASN A 209 22.66 3.30 -0.33
C ASN A 209 21.40 3.87 0.34
N PHE A 210 20.36 4.22 -0.42
CA PHE A 210 19.08 4.63 0.16
C PHE A 210 18.45 3.53 1.01
N ALA A 211 18.39 2.30 0.50
CA ALA A 211 17.83 1.17 1.23
C ALA A 211 18.61 0.91 2.54
N ASP A 212 19.93 0.73 2.42
CA ASP A 212 20.82 0.41 3.54
C ASP A 212 20.79 1.52 4.60
N CYS A 213 20.89 2.79 4.17
CA CYS A 213 20.83 3.94 5.08
C CYS A 213 19.47 4.16 5.75
N SER A 214 18.42 3.59 5.17
CA SER A 214 17.08 3.63 5.73
C SER A 214 16.78 2.42 6.62
N GLY A 215 17.71 1.48 6.79
CA GLY A 215 17.49 0.24 7.52
C GLY A 215 16.54 -0.72 6.78
N LEU A 216 16.52 -0.64 5.45
CA LEU A 216 15.69 -1.45 4.57
C LEU A 216 16.55 -2.48 3.83
N HIS A 217 16.00 -3.67 3.59
CA HIS A 217 16.66 -4.70 2.78
C HIS A 217 16.19 -4.63 1.33
N LEU A 218 17.12 -4.39 0.40
CA LEU A 218 16.80 -4.25 -1.02
C LEU A 218 16.47 -5.62 -1.65
N ILE A 219 15.31 -5.70 -2.29
CA ILE A 219 14.95 -6.77 -3.23
C ILE A 219 14.96 -6.16 -4.64
N PHE A 220 15.73 -6.73 -5.55
CA PHE A 220 15.87 -6.23 -6.92
C PHE A 220 15.31 -7.24 -7.92
N ALA A 221 14.30 -6.83 -8.69
CA ALA A 221 13.73 -7.68 -9.74
C ALA A 221 14.49 -7.51 -11.07
N LEU A 222 14.92 -8.64 -11.62
CA LEU A 222 15.65 -8.71 -12.89
C LEU A 222 14.69 -8.77 -14.08
N ASN A 223 15.16 -8.31 -15.23
CA ASN A 223 14.42 -8.36 -16.48
C ASN A 223 14.32 -9.80 -17.03
N ALA A 224 13.10 -10.33 -17.12
CA ALA A 224 12.80 -11.65 -17.66
C ALA A 224 12.39 -11.65 -19.14
N LEU A 225 12.27 -10.51 -19.81
CA LEU A 225 11.98 -10.41 -21.26
C LEU A 225 13.21 -10.46 -22.15
N ARG A 226 14.42 -10.48 -21.58
CA ARG A 226 15.66 -10.80 -22.29
C ARG A 226 15.68 -12.28 -22.65
N ARG A 227 15.46 -12.62 -23.92
CA ARG A 227 15.19 -13.99 -24.36
C ARG A 227 16.04 -14.39 -25.57
N ASN A 228 16.46 -15.65 -25.59
CA ASN A 228 17.09 -16.27 -26.74
C ASN A 228 16.04 -16.66 -27.81
N PRO A 229 16.47 -17.07 -29.02
CA PRO A 229 15.56 -17.52 -30.07
C PRO A 229 14.64 -18.68 -29.63
N ASN A 230 15.15 -19.60 -28.80
CA ASN A 230 14.40 -20.73 -28.24
C ASN A 230 13.52 -20.37 -27.02
N ASN A 231 13.30 -19.08 -26.75
CA ASN A 231 12.53 -18.56 -25.61
C ASN A 231 13.10 -18.79 -24.20
N SER A 232 14.29 -19.39 -24.08
CA SER A 232 15.02 -19.42 -22.80
C SER A 232 15.48 -18.02 -22.39
N TRP A 233 15.60 -17.79 -21.08
CA TRP A 233 16.08 -16.51 -20.56
C TRP A 233 17.56 -16.28 -20.87
N ASN A 234 17.87 -15.08 -21.37
CA ASN A 234 19.23 -14.63 -21.59
C ASN A 234 19.75 -13.88 -20.35
N SER A 235 20.59 -14.57 -19.58
CA SER A 235 21.09 -14.10 -18.29
C SER A 235 22.33 -13.20 -18.34
N SER A 236 22.87 -12.89 -19.53
CA SER A 236 24.12 -12.13 -19.68
C SER A 236 24.08 -10.74 -19.01
N ASN A 237 22.98 -10.00 -19.17
CA ASN A 237 22.81 -8.70 -18.55
C ASN A 237 22.68 -8.80 -17.02
N ALA A 238 21.88 -9.75 -16.54
CA ALA A 238 21.73 -10.03 -15.12
C ALA A 238 23.07 -10.42 -14.48
N LEU A 239 23.86 -11.28 -15.12
CA LEU A 239 25.19 -11.67 -14.64
C LEU A 239 26.12 -10.46 -14.50
N SER A 240 26.05 -9.49 -15.43
CA SER A 240 26.84 -8.25 -15.35
C SER A 240 26.46 -7.41 -14.12
N LEU A 241 25.15 -7.29 -13.85
CA LEU A 241 24.64 -6.59 -12.66
C LEU A 241 25.02 -7.33 -11.38
N LEU A 242 24.86 -8.65 -11.32
CA LEU A 242 25.24 -9.48 -10.17
C LEU A 242 26.74 -9.34 -9.87
N LYS A 243 27.61 -9.38 -10.88
CA LYS A 243 29.06 -9.20 -10.70
C LYS A 243 29.40 -7.82 -10.16
N TYR A 244 28.76 -6.76 -10.67
CA TYR A 244 28.95 -5.41 -10.16
C TYR A 244 28.52 -5.31 -8.69
N SER A 245 27.30 -5.74 -8.35
CA SER A 245 26.79 -5.69 -6.98
C SER A 245 27.64 -6.52 -6.01
N ALA A 246 28.15 -7.68 -6.45
CA ALA A 246 29.07 -8.50 -5.66
C ALA A 246 30.42 -7.81 -5.43
N SER A 247 30.95 -7.09 -6.43
CA SER A 247 32.20 -6.32 -6.29
C SER A 247 32.08 -5.19 -5.25
N LYS A 248 30.87 -4.62 -5.11
CA LYS A 248 30.51 -3.62 -4.09
C LYS A 248 30.12 -4.25 -2.74
N LYS A 249 30.03 -5.58 -2.67
CA LYS A 249 29.56 -6.35 -1.49
C LYS A 249 28.14 -5.97 -1.07
N TYR A 250 27.28 -5.63 -2.03
CA TYR A 250 25.88 -5.30 -1.78
C TYR A 250 25.07 -6.53 -1.39
N ASN A 251 24.38 -6.45 -0.25
CA ASN A 251 23.47 -7.50 0.23
C ASN A 251 22.08 -7.30 -0.38
N ILE A 252 21.81 -7.97 -1.49
CA ILE A 252 20.58 -7.83 -2.27
C ILE A 252 19.91 -9.20 -2.39
N SER A 253 18.59 -9.23 -2.23
CA SER A 253 17.76 -10.38 -2.62
C SER A 253 17.17 -10.15 -4.01
N TRP A 254 16.80 -11.22 -4.69
CA TRP A 254 16.52 -11.16 -6.12
C TRP A 254 15.12 -11.67 -6.47
N GLU A 255 14.58 -11.14 -7.56
CA GLU A 255 13.40 -11.66 -8.27
C GLU A 255 13.71 -11.71 -9.77
N LEU A 256 12.86 -12.37 -10.55
CA LEU A 256 12.94 -12.38 -12.02
C LEU A 256 11.57 -12.15 -12.65
N GLY A 257 11.42 -10.99 -13.27
CA GLY A 257 10.21 -10.54 -13.94
C GLY A 257 9.14 -9.94 -13.02
N ASN A 258 8.20 -9.21 -13.63
CA ASN A 258 7.03 -8.64 -12.95
C ASN A 258 5.75 -8.93 -13.75
N GLU A 259 4.78 -9.61 -13.12
CA GLU A 259 3.52 -10.07 -13.75
C GLU A 259 3.70 -10.76 -15.12
N PRO A 260 4.54 -11.82 -15.21
CA PRO A 260 4.85 -12.51 -16.47
C PRO A 260 3.62 -13.07 -17.21
N ASN A 261 2.52 -13.29 -16.48
CA ASN A 261 1.21 -13.62 -17.05
C ASN A 261 0.66 -12.58 -18.05
N ASN A 262 1.19 -11.34 -18.06
CA ASN A 262 0.74 -10.26 -18.93
C ASN A 262 1.67 -10.01 -20.14
N TYR A 263 2.78 -10.73 -20.29
CA TYR A 263 3.77 -10.46 -21.35
C TYR A 263 3.22 -10.53 -22.77
N ARG A 264 2.26 -11.43 -23.05
CA ARG A 264 1.64 -11.52 -24.37
C ARG A 264 0.92 -10.22 -24.73
N THR A 265 0.25 -9.60 -23.76
CA THR A 265 -0.46 -8.34 -23.95
C THR A 265 0.50 -7.15 -24.03
N LEU A 266 1.61 -7.19 -23.28
CA LEU A 266 2.56 -6.08 -23.19
C LEU A 266 3.53 -6.01 -24.38
N VAL A 267 4.04 -7.15 -24.86
CA VAL A 267 5.12 -7.19 -25.88
C VAL A 267 4.89 -8.24 -26.96
N GLY A 268 3.67 -8.81 -27.07
CA GLY A 268 3.34 -9.83 -28.06
C GLY A 268 4.00 -11.19 -27.84
N ARG A 269 4.81 -11.36 -26.77
CA ARG A 269 5.56 -12.58 -26.48
C ARG A 269 5.02 -13.28 -25.24
N SER A 270 4.80 -14.59 -25.32
CA SER A 270 4.38 -15.40 -24.18
C SER A 270 5.55 -16.18 -23.58
N VAL A 271 5.54 -16.27 -22.26
CA VAL A 271 6.36 -17.21 -21.47
C VAL A 271 5.37 -17.97 -20.62
N ASN A 272 5.44 -19.31 -20.59
CA ASN A 272 4.57 -20.11 -19.73
C ASN A 272 5.23 -20.34 -18.37
N GLY A 273 4.45 -20.80 -17.39
CA GLY A 273 4.92 -21.00 -16.02
C GLY A 273 6.11 -21.95 -15.92
N SER A 274 6.09 -23.06 -16.66
CA SER A 274 7.16 -24.07 -16.65
C SER A 274 8.47 -23.52 -17.21
N GLN A 275 8.42 -22.74 -18.30
CA GLN A 275 9.60 -22.09 -18.87
C GLN A 275 10.16 -21.05 -17.90
N LEU A 276 9.31 -20.22 -17.29
CA LEU A 276 9.77 -19.28 -16.27
C LEU A 276 10.39 -20.02 -15.07
N GLY A 277 9.86 -21.17 -14.68
CA GLY A 277 10.46 -22.01 -13.64
C GLY A 277 11.87 -22.48 -14.00
N LYS A 278 12.12 -22.84 -15.27
CA LYS A 278 13.47 -23.17 -15.75
C LYS A 278 14.39 -21.95 -15.67
N ASP A 279 13.90 -20.77 -16.02
CA ASP A 279 14.66 -19.52 -15.94
C ASP A 279 15.05 -19.18 -14.48
N TYR A 280 14.14 -19.40 -13.53
CA TYR A 280 14.41 -19.24 -12.10
C TYR A 280 15.45 -20.25 -11.59
N THR A 281 15.43 -21.47 -12.09
CA THR A 281 16.44 -22.49 -11.78
C THR A 281 17.81 -22.07 -12.30
N GLN A 282 17.88 -21.54 -13.52
CA GLN A 282 19.11 -20.96 -14.07
C GLN A 282 19.61 -19.79 -13.21
N LEU A 283 18.73 -18.86 -12.79
CA LEU A 283 19.10 -17.75 -11.92
C LEU A 283 19.64 -18.24 -10.57
N ARG A 284 19.00 -19.24 -9.95
CA ARG A 284 19.51 -19.83 -8.70
C ARG A 284 20.94 -20.36 -8.86
N SER A 285 21.23 -21.07 -9.95
CA SER A 285 22.59 -21.56 -10.23
C SER A 285 23.59 -20.40 -10.40
N LEU A 286 23.21 -19.32 -11.08
CA LEU A 286 24.07 -18.13 -11.23
C LEU A 286 24.37 -17.45 -9.90
N LEU A 287 23.37 -17.34 -9.00
CA LEU A 287 23.56 -16.79 -7.67
C LEU A 287 24.51 -17.66 -6.83
N GLN A 288 24.39 -18.99 -6.93
CA GLN A 288 25.26 -19.94 -6.23
C GLN A 288 26.73 -19.87 -6.65
N LEU A 289 27.00 -19.56 -7.92
CA LEU A 289 28.37 -19.37 -8.43
C LEU A 289 29.06 -18.11 -7.89
N ILE A 290 28.29 -17.12 -7.43
CA ILE A 290 28.83 -15.87 -6.90
C ILE A 290 28.87 -15.98 -5.38
N ARG A 291 30.07 -16.07 -4.79
CA ARG A 291 30.27 -16.30 -3.34
C ARG A 291 29.38 -15.42 -2.44
N THR A 292 29.30 -14.11 -2.74
CA THR A 292 28.48 -13.13 -2.00
C THR A 292 26.98 -13.44 -2.04
N TYR A 293 26.49 -14.10 -3.09
CA TYR A 293 25.08 -14.40 -3.32
C TYR A 293 24.73 -15.89 -3.21
N SER A 294 25.68 -16.73 -2.78
CA SER A 294 25.46 -18.18 -2.65
C SER A 294 24.30 -18.54 -1.72
N ARG A 295 23.99 -17.66 -0.76
CA ARG A 295 22.87 -17.75 0.18
C ARG A 295 21.84 -16.63 0.01
N ALA A 296 21.89 -15.88 -1.09
CA ALA A 296 20.93 -14.81 -1.32
C ALA A 296 19.52 -15.38 -1.54
N HIS A 297 18.52 -14.72 -0.98
CA HIS A 297 17.14 -15.10 -1.21
C HIS A 297 16.68 -14.76 -2.63
N LEU A 298 15.83 -15.62 -3.18
CA LEU A 298 15.20 -15.52 -4.49
C LEU A 298 13.69 -15.68 -4.31
N TYR A 299 12.93 -14.68 -4.71
CA TYR A 299 11.46 -14.67 -4.60
C TYR A 299 10.83 -14.62 -5.99
N GLY A 300 9.61 -15.15 -6.15
CA GLY A 300 8.92 -15.18 -7.43
C GLY A 300 7.64 -16.02 -7.39
N PRO A 301 6.87 -16.13 -8.49
CA PRO A 301 7.12 -15.56 -9.82
C PRO A 301 6.51 -14.16 -10.03
N ASN A 302 6.04 -13.51 -8.96
CA ASN A 302 5.38 -12.21 -8.99
C ASN A 302 4.22 -12.12 -9.99
N ILE A 303 3.33 -13.12 -9.94
CA ILE A 303 2.13 -13.16 -10.81
C ILE A 303 1.11 -12.08 -10.42
N GLY A 304 0.26 -11.69 -11.37
CA GLY A 304 -0.88 -10.82 -11.11
C GLY A 304 -2.01 -11.51 -10.35
N ARG A 305 -3.21 -10.92 -10.39
CA ARG A 305 -4.40 -11.45 -9.71
C ARG A 305 -4.70 -12.90 -10.13
N PRO A 306 -5.08 -13.80 -9.20
CA PRO A 306 -5.31 -15.22 -9.48
C PRO A 306 -6.61 -15.51 -10.25
N ARG A 307 -6.64 -15.10 -11.52
CA ARG A 307 -7.62 -15.53 -12.53
C ARG A 307 -7.27 -16.95 -13.02
N LYS A 308 -8.19 -17.62 -13.71
CA LYS A 308 -8.03 -19.04 -14.14
C LYS A 308 -6.72 -19.28 -14.91
N ASN A 309 -6.40 -18.43 -15.87
CA ASN A 309 -5.15 -18.51 -16.65
C ASN A 309 -3.89 -18.23 -15.82
N VAL A 310 -3.97 -17.30 -14.86
CA VAL A 310 -2.86 -16.97 -13.96
C VAL A 310 -2.60 -18.09 -12.96
N ILE A 311 -3.65 -18.78 -12.50
CA ILE A 311 -3.51 -19.98 -11.67
C ILE A 311 -2.84 -21.11 -12.45
N ALA A 312 -3.26 -21.38 -13.70
CA ALA A 312 -2.59 -22.37 -14.54
C ALA A 312 -1.10 -22.04 -14.78
N PHE A 313 -0.77 -20.74 -14.94
CA PHE A 313 0.61 -20.27 -14.98
C PHE A 313 1.36 -20.59 -13.69
N LEU A 314 0.78 -20.28 -12.52
CA LEU A 314 1.38 -20.57 -11.22
C LEU A 314 1.62 -22.07 -11.03
N GLU A 315 0.66 -22.92 -11.41
CA GLU A 315 0.81 -24.38 -11.33
C GLU A 315 2.01 -24.87 -12.16
N GLY A 316 2.16 -24.39 -13.40
CA GLY A 316 3.32 -24.71 -14.24
C GLY A 316 4.64 -24.23 -13.62
N PHE A 317 4.65 -23.05 -13.02
CA PHE A 317 5.83 -22.53 -12.32
C PHE A 317 6.19 -23.37 -11.09
N MET A 318 5.21 -23.66 -10.23
CA MET A 318 5.42 -24.40 -8.98
C MET A 318 5.91 -25.83 -9.22
N LYS A 319 5.45 -26.48 -10.31
CA LYS A 319 5.95 -27.79 -10.73
C LYS A 319 7.46 -27.81 -10.98
N VAL A 320 8.03 -26.71 -11.44
CA VAL A 320 9.45 -26.64 -11.86
C VAL A 320 10.32 -25.96 -10.81
N ALA A 321 9.86 -24.85 -10.24
CA ALA A 321 10.67 -23.95 -9.40
C ALA A 321 10.09 -23.69 -8.00
N GLY A 322 9.04 -24.42 -7.58
CA GLY A 322 8.45 -24.25 -6.25
C GLY A 322 9.45 -24.46 -5.10
N GLY A 323 10.38 -25.41 -5.26
CA GLY A 323 11.49 -25.64 -4.33
C GLY A 323 12.63 -24.62 -4.43
N THR A 324 12.79 -23.96 -5.57
CA THR A 324 13.90 -23.04 -5.89
C THR A 324 13.76 -21.68 -5.22
N VAL A 325 12.53 -21.18 -5.11
CA VAL A 325 12.23 -19.87 -4.52
C VAL A 325 12.06 -19.96 -3.00
N ASP A 326 12.50 -18.93 -2.29
CA ASP A 326 12.36 -18.80 -0.82
C ASP A 326 10.90 -18.49 -0.43
N ALA A 327 10.19 -17.71 -1.24
CA ALA A 327 8.77 -17.41 -1.09
C ALA A 327 8.07 -17.29 -2.45
N VAL A 328 6.78 -17.66 -2.46
CA VAL A 328 5.90 -17.51 -3.62
C VAL A 328 5.25 -16.13 -3.58
N THR A 329 5.38 -15.37 -4.66
CA THR A 329 4.98 -13.98 -4.71
C THR A 329 3.89 -13.72 -5.76
N TRP A 330 2.96 -12.82 -5.42
CA TRP A 330 1.84 -12.43 -6.28
C TRP A 330 1.38 -11.01 -5.97
N GLN A 331 0.61 -10.40 -6.87
CA GLN A 331 0.13 -9.01 -6.74
C GLN A 331 -1.39 -8.94 -6.53
N HIS A 332 -1.83 -7.90 -5.84
CA HIS A 332 -3.25 -7.61 -5.63
C HIS A 332 -3.52 -6.11 -5.74
N TYR A 333 -4.52 -5.77 -6.53
CA TYR A 333 -5.07 -4.42 -6.59
C TYR A 333 -6.57 -4.51 -6.36
N TYR A 334 -7.16 -3.57 -5.63
CA TYR A 334 -8.61 -3.61 -5.33
C TYR A 334 -9.48 -3.13 -6.49
N ILE A 335 -9.01 -2.14 -7.24
CA ILE A 335 -9.82 -1.42 -8.23
C ILE A 335 -9.72 -2.10 -9.59
N ASP A 336 -10.88 -2.36 -10.19
CA ASP A 336 -11.07 -2.83 -11.56
C ASP A 336 -12.24 -2.05 -12.14
N GLY A 337 -12.01 -0.88 -12.76
CA GLY A 337 -12.99 -0.01 -13.45
C GLY A 337 -14.27 0.43 -12.69
N ARG A 338 -14.55 -0.10 -11.50
CA ARG A 338 -15.84 -0.07 -10.77
C ARG A 338 -15.78 0.71 -9.47
N VAL A 339 -14.62 1.26 -9.12
CA VAL A 339 -14.46 2.18 -7.99
C VAL A 339 -14.36 3.57 -8.54
N ALA A 340 -15.35 4.39 -8.24
CA ALA A 340 -15.47 5.75 -8.77
C ALA A 340 -15.53 6.80 -7.66
N LYS A 341 -15.87 6.40 -6.42
CA LYS A 341 -16.05 7.32 -5.29
C LYS A 341 -15.42 6.78 -4.02
N VAL A 342 -14.99 7.66 -3.11
CA VAL A 342 -14.38 7.29 -1.82
C VAL A 342 -15.26 6.33 -1.00
N THR A 343 -16.59 6.47 -1.10
CA THR A 343 -17.54 5.61 -0.37
C THR A 343 -17.48 4.15 -0.82
N ASP A 344 -16.93 3.86 -2.00
CA ASP A 344 -16.73 2.49 -2.48
C ASP A 344 -15.70 1.73 -1.64
N PHE A 345 -14.74 2.42 -1.00
CA PHE A 345 -13.76 1.79 -0.10
C PHE A 345 -14.38 1.27 1.19
N LEU A 346 -15.61 1.69 1.50
CA LEU A 346 -16.38 1.21 2.63
C LEU A 346 -17.20 -0.06 2.30
N LYS A 347 -17.22 -0.49 1.03
CA LYS A 347 -17.95 -1.68 0.58
C LYS A 347 -17.25 -2.95 1.07
N THR A 348 -17.96 -3.74 1.86
CA THR A 348 -17.42 -4.93 2.53
C THR A 348 -17.06 -6.01 1.52
N ARG A 349 -17.87 -6.17 0.48
CA ARG A 349 -17.56 -7.03 -0.67
C ARG A 349 -16.22 -6.72 -1.32
N LEU A 350 -15.82 -5.45 -1.43
CA LEU A 350 -14.52 -5.07 -1.99
C LEU A 350 -13.38 -5.56 -1.11
N LEU A 351 -13.47 -5.30 0.20
CA LEU A 351 -12.51 -5.72 1.22
C LEU A 351 -12.36 -7.25 1.29
N ASP A 352 -13.46 -7.98 1.10
CA ASP A 352 -13.50 -9.44 1.23
C ASP A 352 -13.00 -10.17 -0.03
N THR A 353 -12.85 -9.48 -1.17
CA THR A 353 -12.30 -10.07 -2.42
C THR A 353 -10.92 -10.69 -2.22
N LEU A 354 -10.10 -10.08 -1.36
CA LEU A 354 -8.73 -10.51 -1.09
C LEU A 354 -8.69 -11.91 -0.48
N SER A 355 -9.64 -12.26 0.40
CA SER A 355 -9.65 -13.56 1.07
C SER A 355 -9.85 -14.72 0.09
N ASP A 356 -10.64 -14.53 -0.96
CA ASP A 356 -10.82 -15.54 -1.99
C ASP A 356 -9.55 -15.76 -2.84
N GLN A 357 -8.86 -14.67 -3.14
CA GLN A 357 -7.60 -14.73 -3.88
C GLN A 357 -6.50 -15.42 -3.08
N ILE A 358 -6.40 -15.13 -1.77
CA ILE A 358 -5.46 -15.83 -0.88
C ILE A 358 -5.70 -17.33 -0.90
N ARG A 359 -6.95 -17.79 -0.75
CA ARG A 359 -7.28 -19.23 -0.78
C ARG A 359 -6.87 -19.92 -2.08
N LYS A 360 -7.06 -19.24 -3.23
CA LYS A 360 -6.66 -19.78 -4.54
C LYS A 360 -5.14 -19.98 -4.63
N ILE A 361 -4.36 -18.98 -4.21
CA ILE A 361 -2.89 -19.07 -4.19
C ILE A 361 -2.45 -20.16 -3.22
N GLN A 362 -2.97 -20.17 -1.99
CA GLN A 362 -2.64 -21.17 -0.98
C GLN A 362 -2.93 -22.59 -1.44
N LYS A 363 -4.04 -22.81 -2.15
CA LYS A 363 -4.37 -24.12 -2.72
C LYS A 363 -3.24 -24.61 -3.63
N VAL A 364 -2.82 -23.80 -4.59
CA VAL A 364 -1.74 -24.16 -5.53
C VAL A 364 -0.43 -24.38 -4.77
N VAL A 365 -0.03 -23.44 -3.90
CA VAL A 365 1.24 -23.55 -3.18
C VAL A 365 1.27 -24.80 -2.29
N ASN A 366 0.20 -25.09 -1.56
CA ASN A 366 0.13 -26.27 -0.70
C ASN A 366 0.05 -27.58 -1.49
N THR A 367 -0.46 -27.59 -2.73
CA THR A 367 -0.43 -28.78 -3.59
C THR A 367 0.99 -29.13 -4.02
N TYR A 368 1.82 -28.16 -4.38
CA TYR A 368 3.15 -28.42 -4.97
C TYR A 368 4.30 -28.28 -3.98
N THR A 369 4.20 -27.41 -2.99
CA THR A 369 5.26 -27.16 -2.00
C THR A 369 4.65 -26.76 -0.65
N PRO A 370 4.07 -27.73 0.11
CA PRO A 370 3.48 -27.46 1.42
C PRO A 370 4.42 -26.68 2.36
N GLY A 371 3.87 -25.69 3.06
CA GLY A 371 4.64 -24.88 4.02
C GLY A 371 5.51 -23.78 3.41
N LYS A 372 5.60 -23.68 2.07
CA LYS A 372 6.30 -22.58 1.40
C LYS A 372 5.66 -21.24 1.77
N LYS A 373 6.51 -20.25 2.08
CA LYS A 373 6.06 -18.90 2.42
C LYS A 373 5.39 -18.24 1.22
N ILE A 374 4.35 -17.46 1.48
CA ILE A 374 3.60 -16.72 0.46
C ILE A 374 3.65 -15.25 0.81
N TRP A 375 4.07 -14.43 -0.14
CA TRP A 375 4.18 -12.98 -0.01
C TRP A 375 3.24 -12.31 -1.00
N LEU A 376 2.70 -11.16 -0.61
CA LEU A 376 1.90 -10.31 -1.50
C LEU A 376 2.72 -9.07 -1.86
N GLU A 377 3.25 -9.05 -3.07
CA GLU A 377 4.18 -8.03 -3.54
C GLU A 377 3.50 -7.14 -4.57
N GLY A 378 3.14 -5.91 -4.18
CA GLY A 378 2.39 -5.02 -5.05
C GLY A 378 0.93 -4.95 -4.64
N VAL A 379 0.70 -4.36 -3.46
CA VAL A 379 -0.63 -3.95 -3.01
C VAL A 379 -0.81 -2.47 -3.29
N GLY A 380 -1.76 -2.15 -4.16
CA GLY A 380 -2.18 -0.78 -4.43
C GLY A 380 -3.68 -0.74 -4.70
N MET A 381 -4.20 0.46 -4.94
CA MET A 381 -5.61 0.59 -5.30
C MET A 381 -5.84 0.20 -6.76
N THR A 382 -5.12 0.83 -7.67
CA THR A 382 -5.12 0.51 -9.10
C THR A 382 -3.72 0.06 -9.52
N SER A 383 -3.62 -0.78 -10.55
CA SER A 383 -2.35 -1.05 -11.26
C SER A 383 -1.93 0.11 -12.18
N ALA A 384 -2.64 1.23 -12.09
CA ALA A 384 -2.65 2.37 -12.99
C ALA A 384 -2.25 3.66 -12.24
N GLY A 385 -1.40 3.53 -11.21
CA GLY A 385 -0.90 4.66 -10.44
C GLY A 385 -1.88 5.27 -9.44
N GLY A 386 -3.08 4.73 -9.23
CA GLY A 386 -4.09 5.28 -8.31
C GLY A 386 -4.96 6.37 -8.93
N MET A 387 -5.92 6.90 -8.16
CA MET A 387 -6.78 8.01 -8.59
C MET A 387 -6.67 9.17 -7.59
N ASN A 388 -6.45 10.39 -8.10
CA ASN A 388 -6.42 11.60 -7.28
C ASN A 388 -7.71 11.75 -6.45
N ASN A 389 -7.59 12.23 -5.21
CA ASN A 389 -8.69 12.41 -4.24
C ASN A 389 -9.41 11.12 -3.83
N LEU A 390 -8.81 9.96 -4.15
CA LEU A 390 -9.25 8.64 -3.72
C LEU A 390 -8.07 7.91 -3.05
N SER A 391 -7.03 7.60 -3.81
CA SER A 391 -5.92 6.74 -3.39
C SER A 391 -4.95 7.37 -2.39
N ASP A 392 -4.95 8.69 -2.33
CA ASP A 392 -4.13 9.53 -1.45
C ASP A 392 -4.92 10.09 -0.24
N SER A 393 -6.17 9.64 -0.05
CA SER A 393 -7.07 10.12 0.99
C SER A 393 -7.09 9.25 2.25
N TYR A 394 -7.64 9.77 3.34
CA TYR A 394 -7.88 9.03 4.59
C TYR A 394 -8.68 7.74 4.38
N ALA A 395 -9.63 7.74 3.44
CA ALA A 395 -10.42 6.55 3.14
C ALA A 395 -9.59 5.38 2.60
N ALA A 396 -8.43 5.65 1.99
CA ALA A 396 -7.49 4.63 1.53
C ALA A 396 -7.06 3.70 2.66
N GLY A 397 -6.91 4.26 3.86
CA GLY A 397 -6.49 3.52 5.05
C GLY A 397 -7.43 2.38 5.42
N PHE A 398 -8.72 2.46 5.05
CA PHE A 398 -9.64 1.34 5.30
C PHE A 398 -9.29 0.10 4.50
N LEU A 399 -8.94 0.27 3.22
CA LEU A 399 -8.46 -0.84 2.39
C LEU A 399 -7.10 -1.31 2.94
N TRP A 400 -6.20 -0.37 3.25
CA TRP A 400 -4.84 -0.71 3.66
C TRP A 400 -4.79 -1.46 4.99
N LEU A 401 -5.41 -0.95 6.06
CA LEU A 401 -5.42 -1.60 7.37
C LEU A 401 -6.16 -2.95 7.33
N ASN A 402 -7.23 -3.06 6.53
CA ASN A 402 -7.91 -4.34 6.31
C ASN A 402 -6.99 -5.34 5.60
N THR A 403 -6.24 -4.89 4.60
CA THR A 403 -5.27 -5.73 3.88
C THR A 403 -4.25 -6.30 4.85
N LEU A 404 -3.62 -5.45 5.67
CA LEU A 404 -2.66 -5.88 6.69
C LEU A 404 -3.26 -6.94 7.64
N GLY A 405 -4.48 -6.73 8.12
CA GLY A 405 -5.13 -7.68 9.02
C GLY A 405 -5.57 -9.00 8.39
N LEU A 406 -6.11 -8.98 7.17
CA LEU A 406 -6.48 -10.20 6.45
C LEU A 406 -5.26 -11.03 6.08
N LEU A 407 -4.18 -10.39 5.61
CA LEU A 407 -2.96 -11.08 5.22
C LEU A 407 -2.29 -11.75 6.41
N ALA A 408 -2.12 -11.01 7.52
CA ALA A 408 -1.53 -11.55 8.74
C ALA A 408 -2.33 -12.73 9.29
N SER A 409 -3.67 -12.61 9.35
CA SER A 409 -4.54 -13.68 9.87
C SER A 409 -4.61 -14.91 8.95
N GLN A 410 -4.42 -14.74 7.64
CA GLN A 410 -4.48 -15.82 6.66
C GLN A 410 -3.11 -16.42 6.31
N GLY A 411 -2.02 -15.97 6.92
CA GLY A 411 -0.70 -16.61 6.79
C GLY A 411 0.10 -16.16 5.57
N ILE A 412 -0.13 -14.93 5.11
CA ILE A 412 0.80 -14.24 4.24
C ILE A 412 1.91 -13.64 5.11
N ASP A 413 3.16 -13.86 4.71
CA ASP A 413 4.33 -13.63 5.57
C ASP A 413 4.91 -12.22 5.42
N VAL A 414 4.77 -11.64 4.22
CA VAL A 414 5.18 -10.28 3.84
C VAL A 414 4.15 -9.66 2.90
N VAL A 415 3.93 -8.37 3.06
CA VAL A 415 3.13 -7.51 2.18
C VAL A 415 3.95 -6.29 1.76
N VAL A 416 4.08 -6.08 0.45
CA VAL A 416 4.80 -4.96 -0.13
C VAL A 416 3.81 -3.93 -0.66
N ARG A 417 3.80 -2.74 -0.06
CA ARG A 417 2.96 -1.61 -0.45
C ARG A 417 3.49 -0.97 -1.74
N HIS A 418 2.66 -0.96 -2.78
CA HIS A 418 2.85 -0.17 -3.99
C HIS A 418 2.20 1.21 -3.78
N SER A 419 2.95 2.29 -3.57
CA SER A 419 4.42 2.42 -3.47
C SER A 419 4.82 3.29 -2.27
N PHE A 420 6.11 3.30 -1.92
CA PHE A 420 6.64 4.29 -0.98
C PHE A 420 6.61 5.70 -1.59
N LEU A 421 7.21 5.84 -2.78
CA LEU A 421 7.27 7.04 -3.59
C LEU A 421 7.05 6.63 -5.05
N ASP A 422 6.23 7.39 -5.78
CA ASP A 422 5.98 7.20 -7.21
C ASP A 422 5.34 8.47 -7.79
N HIS A 423 5.29 8.56 -9.12
CA HIS A 423 4.66 9.63 -9.87
C HIS A 423 3.13 9.58 -9.82
N GLY A 424 2.51 8.45 -9.46
CA GLY A 424 1.05 8.30 -9.31
C GLY A 424 0.47 8.96 -8.04
N HIS A 425 -0.65 8.42 -7.55
CA HIS A 425 -1.40 8.78 -6.33
C HIS A 425 -1.52 7.61 -5.32
N ASN A 426 -0.90 6.45 -5.58
CA ASN A 426 -0.88 5.32 -4.65
C ASN A 426 0.25 5.38 -3.60
N HIS A 427 1.12 6.40 -3.71
CA HIS A 427 2.33 6.54 -2.90
C HIS A 427 2.00 6.79 -1.42
N LEU A 428 2.88 6.37 -0.52
CA LEU A 428 2.80 6.74 0.90
C LEU A 428 3.29 8.18 1.12
N VAL A 429 4.22 8.62 0.28
CA VAL A 429 4.86 9.92 0.35
C VAL A 429 4.65 10.61 -0.99
N ASP A 430 4.11 11.83 -0.97
CA ASP A 430 3.82 12.58 -2.19
C ASP A 430 5.07 13.14 -2.88
N GLN A 431 4.86 13.78 -4.02
CA GLN A 431 5.92 14.38 -4.83
C GLN A 431 6.60 15.58 -4.14
N ASN A 432 6.02 16.10 -3.05
CA ASN A 432 6.60 17.13 -2.18
C ASN A 432 7.24 16.53 -0.93
N PHE A 433 7.38 15.20 -0.88
CA PHE A 433 7.85 14.45 0.27
C PHE A 433 6.99 14.59 1.52
N ASN A 434 5.71 14.90 1.35
CA ASN A 434 4.77 14.91 2.45
C ASN A 434 4.20 13.51 2.68
N PRO A 435 4.23 13.01 3.92
CA PRO A 435 3.57 11.76 4.26
C PRO A 435 2.04 11.89 4.18
N LEU A 436 1.41 10.99 3.44
CA LEU A 436 -0.04 10.88 3.30
C LEU A 436 -0.66 10.05 4.44
N PRO A 437 -2.01 9.97 4.57
CA PRO A 437 -2.66 9.26 5.67
C PRO A 437 -2.22 7.80 5.80
N ASP A 438 -1.98 7.11 4.69
CA ASP A 438 -1.50 5.73 4.69
C ASP A 438 -0.07 5.58 5.20
N TYR A 439 0.79 6.61 5.07
CA TYR A 439 2.11 6.61 5.69
C TYR A 439 1.98 6.61 7.21
N TRP A 440 1.17 7.52 7.76
CA TRP A 440 0.96 7.63 9.20
C TRP A 440 0.32 6.38 9.80
N LEU A 441 -0.63 5.78 9.06
CA LEU A 441 -1.21 4.48 9.40
C LEU A 441 -0.14 3.38 9.44
N SER A 442 0.75 3.34 8.43
CA SER A 442 1.84 2.37 8.33
C SER A 442 2.88 2.56 9.45
N LEU A 443 3.20 3.81 9.79
CA LEU A 443 4.09 4.15 10.89
C LEU A 443 3.49 3.69 12.23
N LEU A 444 2.21 3.97 12.51
CA LEU A 444 1.54 3.44 13.70
C LEU A 444 1.58 1.91 13.75
N TYR A 445 1.31 1.26 12.61
CA TYR A 445 1.35 -0.20 12.53
C TYR A 445 2.74 -0.73 12.91
N LYS A 446 3.81 -0.17 12.33
CA LYS A 446 5.21 -0.55 12.63
C LYS A 446 5.58 -0.33 14.10
N ARG A 447 5.09 0.74 14.73
CA ARG A 447 5.40 1.06 16.13
C ARG A 447 4.61 0.23 17.14
N LEU A 448 3.45 -0.32 16.78
CA LEU A 448 2.53 -0.92 17.75
C LEU A 448 2.30 -2.42 17.54
N ILE A 449 2.44 -2.93 16.32
CA ILE A 449 2.08 -4.30 15.95
C ILE A 449 3.33 -5.19 15.86
N GLY A 450 3.36 -6.26 16.65
CA GLY A 450 4.38 -7.29 16.59
C GLY A 450 4.03 -8.45 15.63
N PRO A 451 4.97 -9.37 15.40
CA PRO A 451 4.83 -10.45 14.41
C PRO A 451 3.87 -11.57 14.82
N LYS A 452 3.54 -11.69 16.11
CA LYS A 452 2.71 -12.79 16.64
C LYS A 452 1.24 -12.42 16.56
N VAL A 453 0.51 -13.06 15.65
CA VAL A 453 -0.93 -12.86 15.40
C VAL A 453 -1.75 -13.63 16.42
N LEU A 454 -2.75 -13.01 17.04
CA LEU A 454 -3.57 -13.59 18.10
C LEU A 454 -5.01 -13.83 17.63
N ALA A 455 -5.65 -14.89 18.17
CA ALA A 455 -7.05 -15.17 17.89
C ALA A 455 -7.95 -14.26 18.71
N ILE A 456 -9.04 -13.79 18.10
CA ILE A 456 -10.04 -12.95 18.75
C ILE A 456 -11.34 -13.75 18.95
N HIS A 457 -11.94 -13.58 20.12
CA HIS A 457 -13.27 -14.08 20.44
C HIS A 457 -14.22 -12.90 20.69
N VAL A 458 -15.33 -12.84 19.94
CA VAL A 458 -16.33 -11.77 20.07
C VAL A 458 -17.66 -12.39 20.50
N ALA A 459 -18.16 -11.99 21.67
CA ALA A 459 -19.51 -12.30 22.12
C ALA A 459 -20.39 -11.04 22.05
N GLY A 460 -21.60 -11.12 21.49
CA GLY A 460 -22.48 -9.94 21.32
C GLY A 460 -23.13 -9.76 19.94
N LEU A 461 -23.32 -10.85 19.19
CA LEU A 461 -24.36 -10.92 18.16
C LEU A 461 -25.34 -12.02 18.49
N GLN A 462 -26.63 -11.69 18.47
CA GLN A 462 -27.69 -12.68 18.34
C GLN A 462 -27.67 -13.38 16.97
N ARG A 463 -26.63 -14.18 16.68
CA ARG A 463 -26.65 -15.30 15.73
C ARG A 463 -25.62 -16.31 16.20
N LYS A 464 -26.00 -17.59 16.24
CA LYS A 464 -25.10 -18.71 16.60
C LYS A 464 -23.74 -18.54 15.88
N PRO A 465 -22.60 -18.65 16.58
CA PRO A 465 -21.29 -18.65 15.94
C PRO A 465 -21.24 -19.80 14.94
N ARG A 466 -21.00 -19.50 13.67
CA ARG A 466 -20.67 -20.51 12.65
C ARG A 466 -19.16 -20.47 12.43
N PRO A 467 -18.45 -21.60 12.50
CA PRO A 467 -17.04 -21.66 12.11
C PRO A 467 -16.88 -21.12 10.69
N GLY A 468 -15.95 -20.18 10.48
CA GLY A 468 -15.59 -19.69 9.13
C GLY A 468 -16.34 -18.45 8.61
N ARG A 469 -17.21 -17.79 9.39
CA ARG A 469 -17.82 -16.51 8.98
C ARG A 469 -17.45 -15.38 9.94
N VAL A 470 -16.48 -14.55 9.54
CA VAL A 470 -16.07 -13.33 10.27
C VAL A 470 -17.32 -12.51 10.59
N ILE A 471 -17.57 -12.31 11.88
CA ILE A 471 -18.81 -11.77 12.39
C ILE A 471 -18.79 -10.23 12.23
N ARG A 472 -19.71 -9.70 11.39
CA ARG A 472 -20.06 -8.27 11.11
C ARG A 472 -19.16 -7.51 10.12
N ASP A 473 -19.37 -7.76 8.82
CA ASP A 473 -19.02 -7.00 7.60
C ASP A 473 -18.40 -5.59 7.75
N LYS A 474 -18.92 -4.71 8.60
CA LYS A 474 -18.50 -3.31 8.74
C LYS A 474 -17.68 -3.00 10.00
N LEU A 475 -17.48 -3.93 10.94
CA LEU A 475 -16.59 -3.77 12.07
C LEU A 475 -15.54 -4.89 12.04
N ARG A 476 -14.30 -4.54 11.73
CA ARG A 476 -13.19 -5.50 11.65
C ARG A 476 -12.24 -5.27 12.82
N ILE A 477 -11.83 -6.35 13.47
CA ILE A 477 -10.99 -6.34 14.67
C ILE A 477 -9.90 -7.37 14.47
N TYR A 478 -8.65 -6.97 14.74
CA TYR A 478 -7.48 -7.83 14.67
C TYR A 478 -6.61 -7.61 15.91
N ALA A 479 -5.84 -8.64 16.30
CA ALA A 479 -5.05 -8.64 17.52
C ALA A 479 -3.69 -9.26 17.27
N HIS A 480 -2.65 -8.62 17.79
CA HIS A 480 -1.28 -9.12 17.76
C HIS A 480 -0.63 -8.89 19.12
N CYS A 481 0.46 -9.59 19.40
CA CYS A 481 1.38 -9.12 20.43
C CYS A 481 1.87 -7.71 20.09
N THR A 482 2.05 -6.87 21.10
CA THR A 482 2.61 -5.53 20.90
C THR A 482 4.04 -5.61 20.38
N SER A 483 4.42 -4.69 19.49
CA SER A 483 5.78 -4.63 18.94
C SER A 483 6.82 -4.53 20.06
N TYR A 484 7.83 -5.40 20.00
CA TYR A 484 8.92 -5.43 20.98
C TYR A 484 9.96 -4.33 20.74
N HIS A 485 9.90 -3.65 19.59
CA HIS A 485 10.70 -2.46 19.31
C HIS A 485 10.19 -1.22 20.04
N ASN A 486 9.00 -1.29 20.63
CA ASN A 486 8.41 -0.19 21.38
C ASN A 486 8.67 -0.36 22.88
N HIS A 487 9.73 0.29 23.36
CA HIS A 487 10.16 0.21 24.75
C HIS A 487 9.18 0.82 25.77
N ASN A 488 8.16 1.55 25.31
CA ASN A 488 7.11 2.09 26.18
C ASN A 488 6.12 1.01 26.68
N TYR A 489 6.19 -0.20 26.12
CA TYR A 489 5.31 -1.31 26.46
C TYR A 489 6.09 -2.53 26.94
N VAL A 490 5.68 -3.05 28.09
CA VAL A 490 6.26 -4.28 28.65
C VAL A 490 5.90 -5.49 27.79
N ARG A 491 6.79 -6.48 27.77
CA ARG A 491 6.53 -7.78 27.15
C ARG A 491 5.27 -8.42 27.74
N GLY A 492 4.54 -9.16 26.92
CA GLY A 492 3.21 -9.67 27.30
C GLY A 492 2.05 -8.69 27.02
N SER A 493 2.31 -7.48 26.50
CA SER A 493 1.27 -6.55 26.03
C SER A 493 0.68 -6.99 24.70
N ILE A 494 -0.58 -6.61 24.46
CA ILE A 494 -1.33 -6.94 23.25
C ILE A 494 -1.79 -5.65 22.58
N THR A 495 -1.69 -5.61 21.25
CA THR A 495 -2.24 -4.51 20.45
C THR A 495 -3.43 -5.00 19.62
N LEU A 496 -4.55 -4.31 19.78
CA LEU A 496 -5.73 -4.45 18.93
C LEU A 496 -5.70 -3.36 17.87
N TYR A 497 -6.21 -3.65 16.67
CA TYR A 497 -6.59 -2.62 15.71
C TYR A 497 -7.97 -2.88 15.15
N ILE A 498 -8.74 -1.81 15.04
CA ILE A 498 -10.18 -1.83 14.82
C ILE A 498 -10.54 -0.86 13.70
N ILE A 499 -11.28 -1.39 12.72
CA ILE A 499 -11.83 -0.64 11.60
C ILE A 499 -13.34 -0.59 11.77
N ASN A 500 -13.89 0.60 11.97
CA ASN A 500 -15.34 0.81 12.02
C ASN A 500 -15.83 1.49 10.74
N LEU A 501 -16.40 0.72 9.83
CA LEU A 501 -17.04 1.19 8.59
C LEU A 501 -18.53 1.52 8.78
N HIS A 502 -19.07 1.43 10.01
CA HIS A 502 -20.42 1.88 10.27
C HIS A 502 -20.48 3.41 10.34
N ARG A 503 -21.61 3.97 9.94
CA ARG A 503 -21.99 5.36 10.22
C ARG A 503 -22.44 5.59 11.67
N SER A 504 -22.28 4.60 12.54
CA SER A 504 -22.58 4.69 13.98
C SER A 504 -21.37 4.30 14.81
N ARG A 505 -21.24 4.94 15.97
CA ARG A 505 -20.26 4.54 16.99
C ARG A 505 -20.52 3.13 17.51
N LYS A 506 -19.46 2.38 17.79
CA LYS A 506 -19.51 1.05 18.42
C LYS A 506 -18.92 1.09 19.82
N LYS A 507 -19.47 0.27 20.70
CA LYS A 507 -19.03 0.13 22.10
C LYS A 507 -18.52 -1.28 22.31
N ILE A 508 -17.25 -1.41 22.67
CA ILE A 508 -16.58 -2.68 22.88
C ILE A 508 -16.08 -2.73 24.32
N LYS A 509 -16.48 -3.74 25.08
CA LYS A 509 -15.98 -4.01 26.43
C LYS A 509 -14.99 -5.16 26.35
N LEU A 510 -13.80 -4.96 26.89
CA LEU A 510 -12.79 -6.00 26.99
C LEU A 510 -13.21 -7.04 28.03
N ALA A 511 -13.04 -8.31 27.69
CA ALA A 511 -13.45 -9.46 28.48
C ALA A 511 -12.26 -10.40 28.71
N GLY A 512 -12.50 -11.50 29.42
CA GLY A 512 -11.48 -12.52 29.70
C GLY A 512 -10.24 -11.91 30.36
N THR A 513 -9.07 -12.27 29.83
CA THR A 513 -7.76 -11.83 30.34
C THR A 513 -7.46 -10.34 30.11
N LEU A 514 -8.25 -9.68 29.25
CA LEU A 514 -8.12 -8.26 28.94
C LEU A 514 -9.00 -7.38 29.84
N ARG A 515 -9.85 -7.98 30.69
CA ARG A 515 -10.75 -7.25 31.58
C ARG A 515 -9.93 -6.41 32.58
N ASP A 516 -10.44 -5.20 32.87
CA ASP A 516 -9.89 -4.28 33.87
C ASP A 516 -8.40 -3.92 33.67
N LYS A 517 -7.92 -4.02 32.43
CA LYS A 517 -6.57 -3.56 32.03
C LYS A 517 -6.58 -2.10 31.60
N ILE A 518 -5.43 -1.45 31.80
CA ILE A 518 -5.16 -0.11 31.26
C ILE A 518 -4.96 -0.22 29.75
N VAL A 519 -5.58 0.70 29.02
CA VAL A 519 -5.53 0.72 27.55
C VAL A 519 -4.97 2.05 27.08
N HIS A 520 -4.00 2.01 26.16
CA HIS A 520 -3.55 3.19 25.42
C HIS A 520 -4.25 3.23 24.07
N GLN A 521 -5.01 4.29 23.81
CA GLN A 521 -5.73 4.52 22.56
C GLN A 521 -4.86 5.31 21.57
N TYR A 522 -4.95 4.89 20.31
CA TYR A 522 -4.42 5.57 19.14
C TYR A 522 -5.51 5.64 18.07
N LEU A 523 -6.31 6.70 18.11
CA LEU A 523 -7.44 6.89 17.20
C LEU A 523 -7.02 7.78 16.02
N LEU A 524 -7.06 7.25 14.81
CA LEU A 524 -6.86 8.02 13.58
C LEU A 524 -8.20 8.55 13.08
N GLN A 525 -8.23 9.83 12.73
CA GLN A 525 -9.37 10.52 12.13
C GLN A 525 -8.88 11.45 11.02
N PRO A 526 -9.69 11.73 9.99
CA PRO A 526 -9.32 12.74 9.03
C PRO A 526 -9.18 14.10 9.73
N TYR A 527 -8.25 14.91 9.25
CA TYR A 527 -8.05 16.29 9.70
C TYR A 527 -8.55 17.26 8.62
N GLY A 528 -9.12 18.40 9.04
CA GLY A 528 -9.72 19.37 8.11
C GLY A 528 -11.17 19.08 7.73
N LYS A 529 -11.67 19.78 6.70
CA LYS A 529 -13.10 19.81 6.32
C LYS A 529 -13.49 18.72 5.31
N ASP A 530 -12.51 18.10 4.65
CA ASP A 530 -12.76 17.16 3.53
C ASP A 530 -13.21 15.76 3.98
N GLY A 531 -13.26 15.52 5.30
CA GLY A 531 -13.69 14.25 5.87
C GLY A 531 -12.91 13.08 5.27
N LEU A 532 -13.62 12.11 4.67
CA LEU A 532 -12.99 10.92 4.10
C LEU A 532 -12.02 11.19 2.94
N HIS A 533 -12.15 12.33 2.26
CA HIS A 533 -11.26 12.74 1.17
C HIS A 533 -9.98 13.42 1.66
N SER A 534 -9.87 13.72 2.96
CA SER A 534 -8.72 14.45 3.49
C SER A 534 -7.41 13.70 3.25
N LYS A 535 -6.38 14.44 2.81
CA LYS A 535 -4.99 13.98 2.70
C LYS A 535 -4.20 14.21 4.00
N SER A 536 -4.87 14.68 5.05
CA SER A 536 -4.30 14.90 6.38
C SER A 536 -5.03 14.06 7.43
N VAL A 537 -4.31 13.62 8.44
CA VAL A 537 -4.83 12.78 9.52
C VAL A 537 -4.42 13.36 10.86
N GLN A 538 -5.26 13.13 11.86
CA GLN A 538 -4.98 13.44 13.26
C GLN A 538 -4.98 12.16 14.09
N LEU A 539 -4.11 12.12 15.08
CA LEU A 539 -4.01 11.07 16.08
C LEU A 539 -4.55 11.59 17.41
N ASN A 540 -5.62 10.96 17.93
CA ASN A 540 -6.25 11.35 19.18
C ASN A 540 -6.64 12.85 19.25
N GLY A 541 -6.97 13.45 18.10
CA GLY A 541 -7.33 14.87 17.98
C GLY A 541 -6.16 15.82 17.71
N GLN A 542 -4.93 15.32 17.58
CA GLN A 542 -3.75 16.12 17.24
C GLN A 542 -3.30 15.84 15.80
N PRO A 543 -3.12 16.87 14.94
CA PRO A 543 -2.66 16.68 13.57
C PRO A 543 -1.30 15.99 13.51
N LEU A 544 -1.12 15.05 12.58
CA LEU A 544 0.18 14.43 12.32
C LEU A 544 0.88 15.15 11.18
N ALA A 545 2.05 15.69 11.48
CA ALA A 545 2.98 16.29 10.53
C ALA A 545 4.42 15.95 10.96
N MET A 546 5.37 15.94 10.01
CA MET A 546 6.78 15.92 10.38
C MET A 546 7.13 17.19 11.17
N VAL A 547 8.03 17.06 12.14
CA VAL A 547 8.52 18.23 12.91
C VAL A 547 9.45 19.06 12.02
N ASP A 548 10.34 18.37 11.32
CA ASP A 548 11.28 18.87 10.32
C ASP A 548 11.68 17.71 9.39
N ASP A 549 12.57 17.93 8.42
CA ASP A 549 13.01 16.91 7.47
C ASP A 549 13.78 15.74 8.08
N GLY A 550 14.34 15.93 9.28
CA GLY A 550 15.07 14.93 10.04
C GLY A 550 14.24 14.19 11.11
N THR A 551 13.03 14.66 11.41
CA THR A 551 12.34 14.29 12.66
C THR A 551 10.86 13.93 12.45
N LEU A 552 10.51 12.69 12.78
CA LEU A 552 9.11 12.23 12.88
C LEU A 552 8.48 12.72 14.20
N PRO A 553 7.16 13.02 14.22
CA PRO A 553 6.48 13.45 15.43
C PRO A 553 6.39 12.30 16.44
N GLU A 554 6.26 12.65 17.72
CA GLU A 554 5.93 11.69 18.76
C GLU A 554 4.48 11.21 18.59
N LEU A 555 4.27 9.89 18.54
CA LEU A 555 2.93 9.29 18.47
C LEU A 555 2.36 9.12 19.88
N LYS A 556 1.76 10.17 20.43
CA LYS A 556 1.25 10.19 21.81
C LYS A 556 -0.04 9.35 21.99
N PRO A 557 -0.06 8.37 22.90
CA PRO A 557 -1.29 7.65 23.24
C PRO A 557 -2.24 8.50 24.08
N ARG A 558 -3.54 8.20 24.00
CA ARG A 558 -4.52 8.64 25.00
C ARG A 558 -4.77 7.50 26.00
N PRO A 559 -4.38 7.61 27.27
CA PRO A 559 -4.63 6.57 28.26
C PRO A 559 -6.13 6.50 28.61
N LEU A 560 -6.65 5.28 28.68
CA LEU A 560 -8.01 4.97 29.12
C LEU A 560 -7.93 4.22 30.46
N ARG A 561 -8.82 4.60 31.39
CA ARG A 561 -8.94 3.95 32.70
C ARG A 561 -9.26 2.45 32.56
N ALA A 562 -8.80 1.65 33.50
CA ALA A 562 -9.10 0.23 33.58
C ALA A 562 -10.61 -0.05 33.52
N GLY A 563 -11.01 -1.09 32.78
CA GLY A 563 -12.41 -1.52 32.65
C GLY A 563 -13.28 -0.60 31.78
N ARG A 564 -12.75 0.50 31.27
CA ARG A 564 -13.48 1.44 30.42
C ARG A 564 -13.87 0.80 29.10
N THR A 565 -15.15 0.93 28.73
CA THR A 565 -15.65 0.55 27.40
C THR A 565 -14.96 1.37 26.31
N LEU A 566 -14.38 0.69 25.33
CA LEU A 566 -13.80 1.31 24.14
C LEU A 566 -14.93 1.86 23.26
N VAL A 567 -14.84 3.14 22.92
CA VAL A 567 -15.81 3.81 22.05
C VAL A 567 -15.14 4.04 20.70
N ILE A 568 -15.60 3.33 19.68
CA ILE A 568 -15.07 3.41 18.32
C ILE A 568 -15.97 4.35 17.51
N PRO A 569 -15.54 5.57 17.14
CA PRO A 569 -16.36 6.49 16.36
C PRO A 569 -16.70 5.92 14.97
N PRO A 570 -17.74 6.45 14.29
CA PRO A 570 -18.08 6.00 12.94
C PRO A 570 -16.94 6.32 11.96
N LEU A 571 -16.72 5.43 10.98
CA LEU A 571 -15.75 5.64 9.90
C LEU A 571 -14.34 5.97 10.42
N THR A 572 -13.86 5.18 11.37
CA THR A 572 -12.53 5.36 11.98
C THR A 572 -11.67 4.12 11.96
N MET A 573 -10.36 4.36 12.02
CA MET A 573 -9.31 3.37 12.25
C MET A 573 -8.68 3.66 13.60
N SER A 574 -8.47 2.64 14.41
CA SER A 574 -7.92 2.84 15.75
C SER A 574 -7.09 1.66 16.21
N PHE A 575 -6.05 1.95 17.00
CA PHE A 575 -5.23 0.96 17.69
C PHE A 575 -5.41 1.11 19.20
N TYR A 576 -5.37 -0.02 19.91
CA TYR A 576 -5.48 -0.07 21.36
C TYR A 576 -4.42 -1.01 21.91
N VAL A 577 -3.46 -0.47 22.66
CA VAL A 577 -2.48 -1.29 23.36
C VAL A 577 -3.02 -1.58 24.75
N VAL A 578 -3.32 -2.85 25.02
CA VAL A 578 -3.73 -3.35 26.34
C VAL A 578 -2.46 -3.69 27.11
N LYS A 579 -2.18 -2.89 28.14
CA LYS A 579 -0.95 -3.01 28.94
C LYS A 579 -1.09 -4.11 29.99
N ASN A 580 0.05 -4.67 30.39
CA ASN A 580 0.17 -5.57 31.54
C ASN A 580 -0.82 -6.76 31.48
N VAL A 581 -1.10 -7.26 30.28
CA VAL A 581 -1.90 -8.49 30.07
C VAL A 581 -1.10 -9.71 30.51
N ASN A 582 0.23 -9.63 30.41
CA ASN A 582 1.16 -10.72 30.71
C ASN A 582 0.86 -11.98 29.86
N ALA A 583 0.45 -11.75 28.61
CA ALA A 583 0.06 -12.79 27.66
C ALA A 583 1.25 -13.72 27.36
N LEU A 584 1.08 -15.02 27.62
CA LEU A 584 2.10 -16.06 27.42
C LEU A 584 2.67 -16.04 25.99
N ALA A 585 1.79 -15.92 24.99
CA ALA A 585 2.18 -15.83 23.58
C ALA A 585 3.12 -14.66 23.27
N CYS A 586 3.14 -13.62 24.11
CA CYS A 586 3.81 -12.35 23.86
C CYS A 586 4.98 -12.07 24.82
N ARG A 587 5.37 -13.02 25.69
CA ARG A 587 6.48 -12.84 26.63
C ARG A 587 7.86 -13.02 25.99
N TYR A 588 7.95 -13.93 25.05
CA TYR A 588 9.19 -14.33 24.39
C TYR A 588 9.19 -13.88 22.95
N ARG A 589 10.39 -13.67 22.38
CA ARG A 589 10.52 -13.27 20.97
C ARG A 589 10.15 -14.42 20.05
#